data_AF-A0A934AIR6-F1
#
_entry.id   AF-A0A934AIR6-F1
#
_cell.length_a   1.000
_cell.length_b   1.000
_cell.length_c   1.000
_cell.angle_alpha   90.00
_cell.angle_beta   90.00
_cell.angle_gamma   90.00
#
_symmetry.space_group_name_H-M   'P 1'
#
loop_
_entity.id
_entity.type
_entity.pdbx_description
1 polymer ?
#
loop_
_entity_poly.entity_id
_entity_poly.type
_entity_poly.pdbx_seq_one_letter_code
_entity_poly.pdbx_strand_id
1 'polypeptide(L)'
;MKFPKWAIISAIIVGMVAGGGTGVYLWQRTNASKQKPVPVVPAPAREEVATWTDPAGFTFQYPKALAADKHEEDQDNYAHVELTSKDHPGSIIVWAKDTTATDVNAWVKTEKLFAGATVA
;
A
#
# COMPACT_ATOMS: atom_id res chain seq x y z
N MET A 1 -35.98 36.32 -56.55
CA MET A 1 -34.59 35.94 -56.18
C MET A 1 -34.49 34.43 -56.15
N LYS A 2 -33.70 33.81 -57.03
CA LYS A 2 -33.44 32.37 -57.01
C LYS A 2 -32.16 32.14 -56.21
N PHE A 3 -32.28 31.63 -54.98
CA PHE A 3 -31.11 31.29 -54.18
C PHE A 3 -30.33 30.18 -54.90
N PRO A 4 -29.01 30.32 -55.03
CA PRO A 4 -28.24 29.34 -55.75
C PRO A 4 -28.18 28.05 -54.92
N LYS A 5 -28.32 26.90 -55.59
CA LYS A 5 -28.46 25.58 -54.94
C LYS A 5 -27.33 25.27 -53.95
N TRP A 6 -26.13 25.83 -54.15
CA TRP A 6 -24.99 25.67 -53.25
C TRP A 6 -25.17 26.39 -51.90
N ALA A 7 -25.89 27.50 -51.84
CA ALA A 7 -26.14 28.23 -50.59
C ALA A 7 -27.05 27.44 -49.62
N ILE A 8 -28.00 26.67 -50.17
CA ILE A 8 -28.90 25.80 -49.36
C ILE A 8 -28.11 24.63 -48.78
N ILE A 9 -27.20 24.04 -49.57
CA ILE A 9 -26.34 22.94 -49.12
C ILE A 9 -25.38 23.42 -48.02
N SER A 10 -24.76 24.59 -48.19
CA SER A 10 -23.91 25.18 -47.15
C SER A 10 -24.66 25.46 -45.85
N ALA A 11 -25.91 25.95 -45.92
CA ALA A 11 -26.72 26.21 -44.73
C ALA A 11 -27.07 24.92 -43.95
N ILE A 12 -27.37 23.82 -44.66
CA ILE A 12 -27.67 22.52 -44.04
C ILE A 12 -26.43 21.94 -43.33
N ILE A 13 -25.25 22.03 -43.96
CA ILE A 13 -23.99 21.53 -43.38
C ILE A 13 -23.65 22.30 -42.10
N VAL A 14 -23.77 23.64 -42.11
CA VAL A 14 -23.51 24.47 -40.92
C VAL A 14 -24.51 24.16 -39.79
N GLY A 15 -25.79 23.95 -40.11
CA GLY A 15 -26.80 23.54 -39.14
C GLY A 15 -26.51 22.18 -38.47
N MET A 16 -26.05 21.20 -39.25
CA MET A 16 -25.67 19.88 -38.72
C MET A 16 -24.44 19.92 -37.80
N VAL A 17 -23.43 20.71 -38.14
CA VAL A 17 -22.21 20.83 -37.32
C VAL A 17 -22.49 21.54 -36.00
N ALA A 18 -23.32 22.60 -36.02
CA ALA A 18 -23.70 23.32 -34.79
C ALA A 18 -24.61 22.50 -33.86
N GLY A 19 -25.58 21.75 -34.42
CA GLY A 19 -26.49 20.89 -33.66
C GLY A 19 -25.84 19.61 -33.14
N GLY A 20 -24.94 18.99 -33.92
CA GLY A 20 -24.24 17.77 -33.52
C GLY A 20 -23.23 17.99 -32.39
N GLY A 21 -22.46 19.08 -32.45
CA GLY A 21 -21.44 19.38 -31.43
C GLY A 21 -22.04 19.68 -30.05
N THR A 22 -23.16 20.39 -30.00
CA THR A 22 -23.85 20.73 -28.74
C THR A 22 -24.53 19.51 -28.10
N GLY A 23 -25.12 18.63 -28.91
CA GLY A 23 -25.70 17.37 -28.42
C GLY A 23 -24.67 16.42 -27.80
N VAL A 24 -23.51 16.25 -28.43
CA VAL A 24 -22.42 15.39 -27.92
C VAL A 24 -21.82 15.96 -26.63
N TYR A 25 -21.65 17.28 -26.54
CA TYR A 25 -21.13 17.94 -25.34
C TYR A 25 -22.04 17.76 -24.12
N LEU A 26 -23.36 17.88 -24.31
CA LEU A 26 -24.34 17.68 -23.22
C LEU A 26 -24.40 16.21 -22.76
N TRP A 27 -24.31 15.25 -23.70
CA TRP A 27 -24.33 13.82 -23.37
C TRP A 27 -23.07 13.35 -22.64
N GLN A 28 -21.90 13.91 -22.96
CA GLN A 28 -20.66 13.61 -22.22
C GLN A 28 -20.72 14.08 -20.76
N ARG A 29 -21.33 15.24 -20.47
CA ARG A 29 -21.48 15.73 -19.08
C ARG A 29 -22.38 14.84 -18.22
N THR A 30 -23.42 14.24 -18.79
CA THR A 30 -24.33 13.37 -18.02
C THR A 30 -23.71 12.02 -17.63
N ASN A 31 -22.68 11.57 -18.34
CA ASN A 31 -21.99 10.31 -18.06
C ASN A 31 -20.80 10.45 -17.08
N ALA A 32 -20.45 11.68 -16.70
CA ALA A 32 -19.21 11.98 -15.97
C ALA A 32 -19.27 11.74 -14.44
N SER A 33 -20.35 11.19 -13.88
CA SER A 33 -20.34 10.83 -12.45
C SER A 33 -21.28 9.69 -12.13
N LYS A 34 -20.79 8.46 -12.34
CA LYS A 34 -21.27 7.28 -11.63
C LYS A 34 -20.07 6.63 -10.96
N GLN A 35 -19.55 7.27 -9.92
CA GLN A 35 -18.54 6.65 -9.06
C GLN A 35 -19.21 5.47 -8.35
N LYS A 36 -18.76 4.24 -8.65
CA LYS A 36 -19.25 3.04 -7.97
C LYS A 36 -19.01 3.20 -6.46
N PRO A 37 -19.97 2.80 -5.60
CA PRO A 37 -19.73 2.80 -4.16
C PRO A 37 -18.51 1.92 -3.85
N VAL A 38 -17.55 2.47 -3.11
CA VAL A 38 -16.41 1.69 -2.59
C VAL A 38 -16.97 0.75 -1.50
N PRO A 39 -16.68 -0.57 -1.53
CA PRO A 39 -17.08 -1.47 -0.47
C PRO A 39 -16.52 -0.97 0.87
N VAL A 40 -17.39 -0.72 1.84
CA VAL A 40 -16.96 -0.41 3.21
C VAL A 40 -16.46 -1.71 3.82
N VAL A 41 -15.13 -1.89 3.84
CA VAL A 41 -14.51 -2.98 4.61
C VAL A 41 -14.69 -2.63 6.09
N PRO A 42 -15.25 -3.53 6.93
CA PRO A 42 -15.33 -3.27 8.37
C PRO A 42 -13.92 -3.05 8.91
N ALA A 43 -13.76 -2.01 9.73
CA ALA A 43 -12.49 -1.74 10.37
C ALA A 43 -12.04 -2.99 11.15
N PRO A 44 -10.78 -3.44 11.02
CA PRO A 44 -10.30 -4.57 11.79
C PRO A 44 -10.54 -4.29 13.27
N ALA A 45 -11.04 -5.30 13.98
CA ALA A 45 -11.24 -5.21 15.43
C ALA A 45 -9.92 -4.78 16.07
N ARG A 46 -9.97 -3.81 16.98
CA ARG A 46 -8.77 -3.29 17.65
C ARG A 46 -8.13 -4.43 18.45
N GLU A 47 -7.04 -4.98 17.96
CA GLU A 47 -6.30 -6.03 18.65
C GLU A 47 -5.63 -5.46 19.90
N GLU A 48 -5.69 -6.20 21.01
CA GLU A 48 -4.94 -5.85 22.21
C GLU A 48 -3.45 -6.09 21.97
N VAL A 49 -2.65 -5.06 22.21
CA VAL A 49 -1.19 -5.12 22.06
C VAL A 49 -0.50 -5.21 23.42
N ALA A 50 0.62 -5.93 23.45
CA ALA A 50 1.62 -5.90 24.50
C ALA A 50 2.81 -5.05 24.04
N THR A 51 3.56 -4.50 25.01
CA THR A 51 4.82 -3.79 24.75
C THR A 51 5.97 -4.64 25.26
N TRP A 52 6.92 -4.93 24.38
CA TRP A 52 8.22 -5.44 24.77
C TRP A 52 9.17 -4.28 25.06
N THR A 53 9.95 -4.42 26.13
CA THR A 53 11.03 -3.51 26.49
C THR A 53 12.27 -4.31 26.83
N ASP A 54 13.36 -3.98 26.15
CA ASP A 54 14.68 -4.53 26.37
C ASP A 54 15.54 -3.63 27.29
N PRO A 55 16.48 -4.19 28.09
CA PRO A 55 17.40 -3.39 28.91
C PRO A 55 18.26 -2.39 28.12
N ALA A 56 18.57 -2.66 26.84
CA ALA A 56 19.30 -1.73 25.97
C ALA A 56 18.42 -0.58 25.44
N GLY A 57 17.14 -0.53 25.82
CA GLY A 57 16.20 0.54 25.46
C GLY A 57 15.42 0.31 24.17
N PHE A 58 15.59 -0.85 23.53
CA PHE A 58 14.76 -1.26 22.39
C PHE A 58 13.34 -1.59 22.87
N THR A 59 12.33 -1.03 22.19
CA THR A 59 10.92 -1.28 22.50
C THR A 59 10.12 -1.51 21.23
N PHE A 60 9.17 -2.44 21.28
CA PHE A 60 8.23 -2.68 20.19
C PHE A 60 6.90 -3.20 20.73
N GLN A 61 5.85 -3.08 19.92
CA GLN A 61 4.52 -3.60 20.25
C GLN A 61 4.19 -4.82 19.41
N TYR A 62 3.50 -5.78 20.02
CA TYR A 62 3.05 -6.99 19.34
C TYR A 62 1.65 -7.41 19.85
N PRO A 63 0.84 -8.12 19.05
CA PRO A 63 -0.46 -8.61 19.50
C PRO A 63 -0.32 -9.56 20.69
N LYS A 64 -1.16 -9.38 21.73
CA LYS A 64 -1.15 -10.25 22.91
C LYS A 64 -1.48 -11.72 22.62
N ALA A 65 -2.12 -11.97 21.48
CA ALA A 65 -2.44 -13.33 21.04
C ALA A 65 -1.19 -14.13 20.65
N LEU A 66 -0.05 -13.48 20.42
CA LEU A 66 1.21 -14.15 20.11
C LEU A 66 1.92 -14.60 21.38
N ALA A 67 2.49 -15.79 21.33
CA ALA A 67 3.46 -16.24 22.33
C ALA A 67 4.82 -15.60 22.01
N ALA A 68 5.51 -15.09 23.03
CA ALA A 68 6.83 -14.49 22.93
C ALA A 68 7.83 -15.35 23.70
N ASP A 69 8.80 -15.93 23.00
CA ASP A 69 9.98 -16.58 23.57
C ASP A 69 11.14 -15.58 23.58
N LYS A 70 11.86 -15.48 24.70
CA LYS A 70 12.93 -14.51 24.90
C LYS A 70 14.33 -15.04 24.57
N HIS A 71 14.45 -16.35 24.34
CA HIS A 71 15.73 -17.03 24.17
C HIS A 71 16.79 -16.58 25.19
N GLU A 72 16.53 -16.76 26.49
CA GLU A 72 17.45 -16.34 27.56
C GLU A 72 18.82 -17.04 27.50
N GLU A 73 18.94 -18.12 26.71
CA GLU A 73 20.20 -18.78 26.37
C GLU A 73 21.12 -17.93 25.50
N ASP A 74 20.59 -16.93 24.80
CA ASP A 74 21.34 -16.03 23.93
C ASP A 74 21.98 -14.90 24.74
N GLN A 75 23.30 -14.99 24.91
CA GLN A 75 24.09 -13.97 25.62
C GLN A 75 24.79 -12.99 24.67
N ASP A 76 24.73 -13.23 23.36
CA ASP A 76 25.45 -12.44 22.36
C ASP A 76 24.57 -11.28 21.83
N ASN A 77 23.25 -11.46 21.84
CA ASN A 77 22.30 -10.48 21.36
C ASN A 77 21.61 -9.78 22.55
N TYR A 78 21.41 -8.46 22.45
CA TYR A 78 20.66 -7.71 23.46
C TYR A 78 19.21 -8.17 23.56
N ALA A 79 18.59 -8.44 22.41
CA ALA A 79 17.27 -9.04 22.33
C ALA A 79 17.27 -10.16 21.29
N HIS A 80 16.71 -11.32 21.66
CA HIS A 80 16.35 -12.38 20.75
C HIS A 80 14.94 -12.85 21.07
N VAL A 81 13.94 -12.30 20.38
CA VAL A 81 12.53 -12.58 20.67
C VAL A 81 11.89 -13.31 19.51
N GLU A 82 11.36 -14.51 19.74
CA GLU A 82 10.55 -15.23 18.78
C GLU A 82 9.06 -15.07 19.10
N LEU A 83 8.29 -14.54 18.16
CA LEU A 83 6.84 -14.40 18.24
C LEU A 83 6.16 -15.49 17.40
N THR A 84 5.29 -16.27 18.03
CA THR A 84 4.54 -17.35 17.37
C THR A 84 3.03 -17.19 17.57
N SER A 85 2.26 -17.64 16.58
CA SER A 85 0.80 -17.73 16.67
C SER A 85 0.37 -19.20 16.75
N LYS A 86 -0.70 -19.47 17.49
CA LYS A 86 -1.36 -20.78 17.46
C LYS A 86 -2.20 -20.99 16.20
N ASP A 87 -2.69 -19.89 15.61
CA ASP A 87 -3.65 -19.89 14.50
C ASP A 87 -2.96 -19.75 13.14
N HIS A 88 -1.70 -19.27 13.13
CA HIS A 88 -0.94 -19.06 11.91
C HIS A 88 0.43 -19.75 12.00
N PRO A 89 0.76 -20.66 11.06
CA PRO A 89 2.07 -21.30 11.03
C PRO A 89 3.16 -20.28 10.66
N GLY A 90 4.30 -20.38 11.33
CA GLY A 90 5.45 -19.49 11.15
C GLY A 90 5.77 -18.69 12.41
N SER A 91 6.85 -17.92 12.35
CA SER A 91 7.28 -17.05 13.44
C SER A 91 7.87 -15.75 12.93
N ILE A 92 7.84 -14.73 13.80
CA ILE A 92 8.57 -13.48 13.61
C ILE A 92 9.66 -13.46 14.65
N ILE A 93 10.91 -13.38 14.20
CA ILE A 93 12.07 -13.32 15.09
C ILE A 93 12.61 -11.88 15.07
N VAL A 94 12.80 -11.32 16.26
CA VAL A 94 13.32 -9.97 16.46
C VAL A 94 14.69 -10.08 17.13
N TRP A 95 15.72 -9.62 16.42
CA TRP A 95 17.10 -9.56 16.92
C TRP A 95 17.57 -8.13 17.11
N ALA A 96 18.24 -7.86 18.23
CA ALA A 96 18.97 -6.63 18.46
C ALA A 96 20.40 -6.96 18.88
N LYS A 97 21.38 -6.47 18.11
CA LYS A 97 22.81 -6.66 18.37
C LYS A 97 23.62 -5.48 17.85
N ASP A 98 24.83 -5.33 18.36
CA ASP A 98 25.80 -4.40 17.80
C ASP A 98 26.23 -4.80 16.38
N THR A 99 26.52 -3.79 15.57
CA THR A 99 27.06 -3.99 14.22
C THR A 99 28.17 -2.98 13.94
N THR A 100 29.17 -3.43 13.19
CA THR A 100 30.22 -2.54 12.65
C THR A 100 29.84 -1.93 11.30
N ALA A 101 28.68 -2.31 10.75
CA ALA A 101 28.17 -1.75 9.52
C ALA A 101 27.78 -0.28 9.71
N THR A 102 28.15 0.55 8.73
CA THR A 102 27.85 2.00 8.76
C THR A 102 26.39 2.33 8.47
N ASP A 103 25.71 1.43 7.76
CA ASP A 103 24.31 1.57 7.38
C ASP A 103 23.69 0.20 7.06
N VAL A 104 22.37 0.19 6.85
CA VAL A 104 21.58 -1.03 6.59
C VAL A 104 22.03 -1.73 5.30
N ASN A 105 22.40 -0.98 4.26
CA ASN A 105 22.84 -1.57 2.98
C ASN A 105 24.19 -2.26 3.12
N ALA A 106 25.08 -1.69 3.93
CA ALA A 106 26.34 -2.33 4.28
C ALA A 106 26.10 -3.60 5.11
N TRP A 107 25.21 -3.54 6.10
CA TRP A 107 24.89 -4.68 6.97
C TRP A 107 24.31 -5.87 6.20
N VAL A 108 23.31 -5.64 5.34
CA VAL A 108 22.64 -6.72 4.57
C VAL A 108 23.62 -7.50 3.69
N LYS A 109 24.68 -6.85 3.19
CA LYS A 109 25.72 -7.51 2.38
C LYS A 109 26.67 -8.39 3.20
N THR A 110 26.81 -8.12 4.51
CA THR A 110 27.69 -8.88 5.41
C THR A 110 27.02 -10.09 6.02
N GLU A 111 25.68 -10.06 6.15
CA GLU A 111 24.95 -11.08 6.87
C GLU A 111 24.61 -12.27 5.95
N LYS A 112 25.08 -13.47 6.33
CA LYS A 112 24.98 -14.66 5.48
C LYS A 112 23.54 -15.05 5.18
N LEU A 113 22.62 -14.78 6.10
CA LEU A 113 21.19 -15.05 5.97
C LEU A 113 20.53 -14.21 4.87
N PHE A 114 21.10 -13.06 4.53
CA PHE A 114 20.56 -12.14 3.52
C PHE A 114 21.44 -12.04 2.27
N ALA A 115 22.43 -12.93 2.12
CA ALA A 115 23.31 -12.96 0.97
C ALA A 115 22.48 -13.17 -0.32
N GLY A 116 22.42 -12.12 -1.15
CA GLY A 116 21.64 -12.11 -2.40
C GLY A 116 20.27 -11.46 -2.31
N ALA A 117 19.85 -10.96 -1.14
CA ALA A 117 18.63 -10.17 -1.02
C ALA A 117 18.80 -8.78 -1.66
N THR A 118 17.81 -8.33 -2.43
CA THR A 118 17.77 -6.96 -2.96
C THR A 118 16.98 -6.06 -2.02
N VAL A 119 17.63 -5.04 -1.46
CA VAL A 119 16.96 -3.95 -0.76
C VAL A 119 16.55 -2.92 -1.82
N ALA A 120 15.25 -2.62 -1.91
CA ALA A 120 14.67 -1.70 -2.89
C ALA A 120 14.66 -0.25 -2.38
#